data_AF-G5QF19-F1
#
_entry.id   AF-G5QF19-F1
#
_cell.length_a   1.000
_cell.length_b   1.000
_cell.length_c   1.000
_cell.angle_alpha   90.00
_cell.angle_beta   90.00
_cell.angle_gamma   90.00
#
_symmetry.space_group_name_H-M   'P 1'
#
loop_
_entity.id
_entity.type
_entity.pdbx_description
1 polymer ?
#
loop_
_entity_poly.entity_id
_entity_poly.type
_entity_poly.pdbx_seq_one_letter_code
_entity_poly.pdbx_strand_id
1 'polypeptide(L)' 'MASFDFSDKTVWVTGAGKGIGYATALAFVDAGARVIGFDREFTQENYPFATEFMDVADAAQVAQVCQRVLQKTPRL' A
#
# COMPACT_ATOMS: atom_id res chain seq x y z
N MET A 1 20.10 -16.60 -0.28
CA MET A 1 18.85 -16.03 -0.84
C MET A 1 19.14 -14.58 -1.14
N ALA A 2 18.81 -14.08 -2.34
CA ALA A 2 18.94 -12.66 -2.62
C ALA A 2 17.97 -11.92 -1.71
N SER A 3 18.49 -11.10 -0.79
CA SER A 3 17.65 -10.18 -0.02
C SER A 3 17.33 -9.01 -0.93
N PHE A 4 16.05 -8.78 -1.20
CA PHE A 4 15.64 -7.55 -1.88
C PHE A 4 15.72 -6.40 -0.87
N ASP A 5 16.37 -5.31 -1.25
CA ASP A 5 16.45 -4.07 -0.46
C ASP A 5 15.56 -3.02 -1.11
N PHE A 6 14.49 -2.65 -0.41
CA PHE A 6 13.56 -1.60 -0.81
C PHE A 6 13.63 -0.38 0.12
N SER A 7 14.72 -0.24 0.86
CA SER A 7 15.01 0.98 1.63
C SER A 7 14.88 2.22 0.75
N ASP A 8 14.33 3.29 1.32
CA ASP A 8 14.04 4.57 0.65
C ASP A 8 13.07 4.49 -0.55
N LYS A 9 12.41 3.35 -0.77
CA LYS A 9 11.34 3.21 -1.77
C LYS A 9 9.97 3.37 -1.14
N THR A 10 9.04 3.93 -1.91
CA THR A 10 7.62 3.86 -1.57
C THR A 10 6.98 2.77 -2.41
N VAL A 11 6.20 1.91 -1.78
CA VAL A 11 5.46 0.86 -2.49
C VAL A 11 3.98 1.00 -2.22
N TRP A 12 3.20 0.94 -3.30
CA TRP A 12 1.74 0.96 -3.25
C TRP A 12 1.23 -0.44 -3.56
N VAL A 13 0.34 -0.95 -2.71
CA VAL A 13 -0.21 -2.31 -2.85
C VAL A 13 -1.72 -2.23 -2.84
N THR A 14 -2.38 -2.65 -3.93
CA THR A 14 -3.85 -2.82 -3.96
C THR A 14 -4.22 -4.22 -3.46
N GLY A 15 -5.39 -4.37 -2.84
CA GLY A 15 -5.78 -5.61 -2.20
C GLY A 15 -5.01 -5.90 -0.89
N ALA A 16 -4.51 -4.86 -0.23
CA ALA A 16 -3.63 -4.99 0.94
C ALA A 16 -4.35 -5.37 2.25
N GLY A 17 -5.68 -5.46 2.26
CA GLY A 17 -6.47 -5.70 3.46
C GLY A 17 -6.35 -7.14 3.99
N LYS A 18 -6.13 -8.12 3.09
CA LYS A 18 -6.04 -9.55 3.43
C LYS A 18 -5.32 -10.38 2.37
N GLY A 19 -5.05 -11.65 2.70
CA GLY A 19 -4.56 -12.65 1.75
C GLY A 19 -3.22 -12.28 1.11
N ILE A 20 -3.10 -12.51 -0.20
CA ILE A 20 -1.85 -12.33 -0.94
C ILE A 20 -1.39 -10.87 -0.96
N GLY A 21 -2.32 -9.91 -1.13
CA GLY A 21 -1.95 -8.50 -1.14
C GLY A 21 -1.43 -8.02 0.22
N TYR A 22 -2.05 -8.46 1.31
CA TYR A 22 -1.51 -8.24 2.66
C TYR A 22 -0.12 -8.85 2.85
N ALA A 23 0.07 -10.12 2.49
CA ALA A 23 1.37 -10.79 2.58
C ALA A 23 2.45 -10.09 1.73
N THR A 24 2.06 -9.57 0.56
CA THR A 24 2.93 -8.79 -0.32
C THR A 24 3.33 -7.46 0.33
N ALA A 25 2.36 -6.75 0.92
CA ALA A 25 2.62 -5.51 1.66
C ALA A 25 3.58 -5.74 2.84
N LEU A 26 3.39 -6.83 3.60
CA LEU A 26 4.33 -7.23 4.67
C LEU A 26 5.73 -7.48 4.14
N ALA A 27 5.88 -8.24 3.05
CA ALA A 27 7.19 -8.52 2.48
C ALA A 27 7.94 -7.24 2.05
N PHE A 28 7.23 -6.21 1.58
CA PHE A 28 7.84 -4.92 1.27
C PHE A 28 8.20 -4.11 2.52
N VAL A 29 7.38 -4.16 3.58
CA VAL A 29 7.73 -3.57 4.88
C VAL A 29 8.99 -4.23 5.45
N ASP A 30 9.05 -5.56 5.44
CA ASP A 30 10.20 -6.34 5.92
C ASP A 30 11.47 -6.05 5.10
N ALA A 31 11.32 -5.68 3.82
CA ALA A 31 12.41 -5.25 2.95
C ALA A 31 12.78 -3.76 3.08
N GLY A 32 12.22 -3.03 4.05
CA GLY A 32 12.55 -1.64 4.36
C GLY A 32 11.77 -0.58 3.58
N ALA A 33 10.76 -0.96 2.80
CA ALA A 33 9.96 -0.01 2.03
C ALA A 33 8.98 0.77 2.92
N ARG A 34 8.66 2.00 2.49
CA ARG A 34 7.47 2.71 2.98
C ARG A 34 6.25 2.26 2.20
N VAL A 35 5.41 1.44 2.82
CA VAL A 35 4.25 0.84 2.15
C VAL A 35 2.96 1.64 2.41
N ILE A 36 2.15 1.79 1.36
CA ILE A 36 0.77 2.27 1.42
C ILE A 36 -0.12 1.20 0.80
N GLY A 37 -0.98 0.62 1.62
CA GLY A 37 -1.96 -0.38 1.23
C GLY A 37 -3.30 0.24 0.86
N PHE A 38 -3.88 -0.23 -0.24
CA PHE A 38 -5.21 0.15 -0.71
C PHE A 38 -6.12 -1.07 -0.70
N ASP A 39 -7.31 -0.93 -0.13
CA ASP A 39 -8.33 -1.97 -0.13
C ASP A 39 -9.72 -1.36 0.09
N ARG A 40 -10.76 -2.13 -0.20
CA ARG A 40 -12.14 -1.81 0.19
C ARG A 40 -12.36 -2.08 1.67
N GLU A 41 -11.51 -2.88 2.32
CA GLU A 41 -11.73 -3.25 3.71
C GLU A 41 -10.40 -3.51 4.44
N PHE A 42 -10.27 -2.94 5.63
CA PHE A 42 -9.18 -3.19 6.56
C PHE A 42 -9.79 -3.65 7.89
N THR A 43 -9.80 -4.96 8.12
CA THR A 43 -10.48 -5.58 9.28
C THR A 43 -9.55 -5.88 10.45
N GLN A 44 -8.24 -5.79 10.25
CA GLN A 44 -7.26 -6.01 11.32
C GLN A 44 -7.12 -4.75 12.16
N GLU A 45 -6.86 -4.93 13.47
CA GLU A 45 -6.68 -3.81 14.39
C GLU A 45 -5.46 -2.95 14.04
N ASN A 46 -4.38 -3.59 13.58
CA ASN A 46 -3.11 -2.92 13.29
C ASN A 46 -2.53 -3.43 11.97
N TYR A 47 -2.24 -2.50 11.06
CA TYR A 47 -1.46 -2.74 9.84
C TYR A 47 -0.09 -2.08 10.00
N PRO A 48 1.03 -2.76 9.65
CA PRO A 48 2.37 -2.19 9.74
C PRO A 48 2.71 -1.25 8.56
N PHE A 49 1.69 -0.71 7.89
CA PHE A 49 1.78 0.18 6.75
C PHE A 49 0.57 1.12 6.73
N ALA A 50 0.66 2.21 5.98
CA ALA A 50 -0.45 3.16 5.88
C ALA A 50 -1.61 2.56 5.06
N THR A 51 -2.85 2.74 5.51
CA THR A 51 -4.04 2.18 4.85
C THR A 51 -4.87 3.28 4.21
N GLU A 52 -5.29 3.08 2.97
CA GLU A 52 -6.17 3.99 2.24
C GLU A 52 -7.35 3.21 1.67
N PHE A 53 -8.58 3.60 2.04
CA PHE A 53 -9.77 2.98 1.48
C PHE A 53 -9.88 3.34 -0.01
N MET A 54 -9.99 2.32 -0.86
CA MET A 54 -10.14 2.50 -2.31
C MET A 54 -10.76 1.28 -2.96
N ASP A 55 -11.85 1.49 -3.69
CA ASP A 55 -12.36 0.55 -4.68
C ASP A 55 -11.70 0.83 -6.04
N VAL A 56 -10.84 -0.10 -6.47
CA VAL A 56 -10.16 -0.02 -7.77
C VAL A 56 -11.11 -0.07 -8.97
N ALA A 57 -12.37 -0.49 -8.77
CA ALA A 57 -13.40 -0.50 -9.82
C ALA A 57 -14.01 0.89 -10.07
N ASP A 58 -13.86 1.83 -9.13
CA ASP A 58 -14.32 3.22 -9.28
C ASP A 58 -13.15 4.12 -9.73
N ALA A 59 -13.08 4.40 -11.03
CA ALA A 59 -12.02 5.21 -11.62
C ALA A 59 -11.96 6.64 -11.05
N ALA A 60 -13.10 7.23 -10.67
CA ALA A 60 -13.13 8.57 -10.11
C ALA A 60 -12.57 8.57 -8.69
N GLN A 61 -12.92 7.56 -7.89
CA GLN A 61 -12.35 7.38 -6.56
C GLN A 61 -10.85 7.09 -6.62
N VAL A 62 -10.40 6.24 -7.55
CA VAL A 62 -8.96 5.98 -7.77
C VAL A 62 -8.21 7.28 -8.05
N ALA A 63 -8.71 8.12 -8.96
CA ALA A 63 -8.08 9.40 -9.28
C ALA A 63 -7.99 10.32 -8.05
N GLN A 64 -9.09 10.44 -7.30
CA GLN A 64 -9.15 11.28 -6.10
C GLN A 64 -8.19 10.80 -5.00
N VAL A 65 -8.18 9.51 -4.72
CA VAL A 65 -7.34 8.91 -3.68
C VAL A 65 -5.87 9.02 -4.08
N CYS A 66 -5.50 8.62 -5.29
CA CYS A 66 -4.13 8.70 -5.78
C CYS A 66 -3.60 10.14 -5.76
N GLN A 67 -4.40 11.13 -6.18
CA GLN A 67 -3.99 12.54 -6.14
C GLN A 67 -3.70 13.01 -4.71
N ARG A 68 -4.58 12.68 -3.76
CA ARG A 68 -4.41 13.02 -2.35
C ARG A 68 -3.17 12.35 -1.75
N VAL A 69 -2.92 11.08 -2.07
CA VAL A 69 -1.76 10.35 -1.53
C VAL A 69 -0.45 10.83 -2.14
N LEU A 70 -0.42 11.12 -3.45
CA LEU A 70 0.76 11.69 -4.13
C LEU A 70 1.16 13.07 -3.59
N GLN A 71 0.18 13.90 -3.20
CA GLN A 71 0.48 15.19 -2.56
C GLN A 71 1.25 15.02 -1.23
N LYS A 72 0.98 13.93 -0.50
CA LYS A 72 1.68 13.58 0.76
C LYS A 72 2.97 12.81 0.51
N THR A 73 3.06 12.12 -0.63
CA THR A 73 4.18 11.27 -1.03
C THR A 73 4.56 11.56 -2.49
N PRO A 74 5.39 12.58 -2.75
CA PRO A 74 5.62 13.08 -4.10
C PRO A 74 6.44 12.14 -5.00
N ARG A 75 7.00 11.06 -4.46
CA ARG A 75 7.77 10.07 -5.20
C ARG A 75 7.39 8.65 -4.79
N LEU A 76 7.12 7.81 -5.79
CA LEU A 76 6.96 6.37 -5.63
C LEU A 76 8.32 5.68 -5.78
#